data_AF-A0A976J1M7-F1
#
_entry.id   AF-A0A976J1M7-F1
#
_cell.length_a   1.000
_cell.length_b   1.000
_cell.length_c   1.000
_cell.angle_alpha   90.00
_cell.angle_beta   90.00
_cell.angle_gamma   90.00
#
_symmetry.space_group_name_H-M   'P 1'
#
loop_
_entity.id
_entity.type
_entity.pdbx_description
1 polymer ?
#
loop_
_entity_poly.entity_id
_entity_poly.type
_entity_poly.pdbx_seq_one_letter_code
_entity_poly.pdbx_strand_id
1 'polypeptide(L)'
;MHLPPDEEIVMVPGVHPIRAKKAAYYTDRRLASRIMPPPDPAAWIDRDVRPDDWRGLPPIAPDAAMMQALAEHRAKTEGAVESESKGGGTKSGQPDAKGESEAAADVR
;
A
#
# COMPACT_ATOMS: atom_id res chain seq x y z
N MET A 1 -3.17 -10.57 29.60
CA MET A 1 -1.82 -9.95 29.56
C MET A 1 -1.90 -8.63 28.80
N HIS A 2 -2.24 -7.53 29.47
CA HIS A 2 -2.34 -6.21 28.82
C HIS A 2 -1.54 -5.19 29.62
N LEU A 3 -0.85 -4.30 28.92
CA LEU A 3 -0.12 -3.19 29.53
C LEU A 3 -1.07 -1.99 29.67
N PRO A 4 -0.85 -1.13 30.67
CA PRO A 4 -1.46 0.19 30.69
C PRO A 4 -1.20 0.96 29.38
N PRO A 5 -2.10 1.85 28.96
CA PRO A 5 -1.98 2.56 27.68
C PRO A 5 -0.75 3.49 27.58
N ASP A 6 -0.24 3.93 28.73
CA ASP A 6 0.96 4.76 28.88
C ASP A 6 2.26 3.95 28.97
N GLU A 7 2.18 2.62 28.98
CA GLU A 7 3.34 1.73 29.09
C GLU A 7 3.55 0.89 27.82
N GLU A 8 4.80 0.51 27.59
CA GLU A 8 5.21 -0.33 26.46
C GLU A 8 6.46 -1.15 26.80
N ILE A 9 6.65 -2.26 26.09
CA ILE A 9 7.88 -3.06 26.19
C ILE A 9 8.86 -2.60 25.13
N VAL A 10 9.99 -2.08 25.56
CA VAL A 10 11.10 -1.69 24.69
C VAL A 10 12.07 -2.86 24.60
N MET A 11 12.34 -3.29 23.36
CA MET A 11 13.35 -4.30 23.07
C MET A 11 14.62 -3.61 22.58
N VAL A 12 15.73 -3.82 23.30
CA VAL A 12 17.06 -3.32 22.94
C VAL A 12 18.01 -4.52 22.84
N PRO A 13 18.81 -4.66 21.77
CA PRO A 13 19.74 -5.77 21.62
C PRO A 13 20.67 -5.93 22.84
N GLY A 14 20.82 -7.16 23.34
CA GLY A 14 21.66 -7.46 24.50
C GLY A 14 21.09 -7.03 25.85
N VAL A 15 19.90 -6.43 25.90
CA VAL A 15 19.21 -6.05 27.13
C VAL A 15 17.93 -6.87 27.28
N HIS A 16 17.61 -7.25 28.51
CA HIS A 16 16.32 -7.89 28.81
C HIS A 16 15.16 -6.93 28.46
N PRO A 17 13.96 -7.45 28.13
CA PRO A 17 12.82 -6.60 27.80
C PRO A 17 12.52 -5.56 28.88
N ILE A 18 12.44 -4.29 28.49
CA ILE A 18 12.29 -3.16 29.42
C ILE A 18 10.84 -2.71 29.41
N ARG A 19 10.18 -2.67 30.58
CA ARG A 19 8.92 -1.94 30.73
C ARG A 19 9.22 -0.45 30.86
N ALA A 20 8.73 0.33 29.90
CA ALA A 20 8.95 1.77 29.87
C ALA A 20 7.62 2.52 29.79
N LYS A 21 7.63 3.79 30.25
CA LYS A 21 6.53 4.72 30.04
C LYS A 21 6.75 5.50 28.75
N LYS A 22 5.66 5.72 28.00
CA LYS A 22 5.66 6.55 26.80
C LYS A 22 6.04 7.98 27.15
N ALA A 23 6.95 8.55 26.36
CA ALA A 23 7.35 9.93 26.53
C ALA A 23 6.25 10.88 26.03
N ALA A 24 5.68 11.67 26.93
CA ALA A 24 4.80 12.78 26.58
C ALA A 24 5.63 14.04 26.37
N TYR A 25 5.90 14.39 25.10
CA TYR A 25 6.77 15.51 24.71
C TYR A 25 6.37 16.86 25.32
N TYR A 26 5.09 17.07 25.59
CA TYR A 26 4.58 18.30 26.20
C TYR A 26 4.71 18.34 27.74
N THR A 27 4.81 17.17 28.39
CA THR A 27 4.90 17.05 29.85
C THR A 27 6.35 17.11 30.32
N ASP A 28 7.28 16.51 29.57
CA ASP A 28 8.70 16.55 29.90
C ASP A 28 9.36 17.80 29.32
N ARG A 29 9.82 18.70 30.20
CA ARG A 29 10.50 19.94 29.84
C ARG A 29 11.72 19.75 28.93
N ARG A 30 12.44 18.62 29.03
CA ARG A 30 13.62 18.32 28.19
C ARG A 30 13.22 17.92 26.77
N LEU A 31 12.04 17.34 26.62
CA LEU A 31 11.49 16.92 25.32
C LEU A 31 10.65 18.02 24.69
N ALA A 32 10.01 18.86 25.50
CA ALA A 32 9.24 20.02 25.06
C ALA A 32 10.09 20.99 24.25
N SER A 33 11.38 21.14 24.57
CA SER A 33 12.31 21.97 23.79
C SER A 33 12.57 21.43 22.37
N ARG A 34 12.15 20.21 22.06
CA ARG A 34 12.26 19.60 20.72
C ARG A 34 10.98 19.78 19.89
N ILE A 35 9.91 20.31 20.48
CA ILE A 35 8.69 20.65 19.75
C ILE A 35 8.99 21.91 18.93
N MET A 36 9.27 21.72 17.64
CA MET A 36 9.41 22.81 16.68
C MET A 36 8.10 23.02 15.92
N PRO A 37 7.77 24.26 15.53
CA PRO A 37 6.65 24.48 14.62
C PRO A 37 6.86 23.68 13.33
N PRO A 38 5.77 23.25 12.67
CA PRO A 38 5.88 22.66 11.35
C PRO A 38 6.61 23.64 10.42
N PRO A 39 7.41 23.13 9.46
CA PRO A 39 8.07 24.01 8.49
C PRO A 39 7.02 24.78 7.69
N ASP A 40 7.27 26.07 7.45
CA ASP A 40 6.38 26.94 6.65
C ASP A 40 6.35 26.45 5.20
N PRO A 41 5.19 26.02 4.66
CA PRO A 41 5.07 25.56 3.28
C PRO A 41 5.48 26.63 2.26
N ALA A 42 5.25 27.92 2.55
CA ALA A 42 5.60 29.01 1.66
C ALA A 42 7.12 29.13 1.45
N ALA A 43 7.91 28.75 2.45
CA ALA A 43 9.37 28.71 2.38
C ALA A 43 9.92 27.62 1.42
N TRP A 44 9.05 26.74 0.89
CA TRP A 44 9.43 25.65 -0.02
C TRP A 44 8.96 25.83 -1.46
N ILE A 45 8.29 26.94 -1.78
CA ILE A 45 7.74 27.19 -3.12
C ILE A 45 8.86 27.51 -4.14
N ASP A 46 9.86 28.29 -3.73
CA ASP A 46 10.96 28.75 -4.60
C ASP A 46 12.27 27.99 -4.37
N ARG A 47 12.21 26.79 -3.77
CA ARG A 47 13.40 26.02 -3.45
C ARG A 47 13.73 25.04 -4.57
N ASP A 48 14.98 25.03 -5.01
CA ASP A 48 15.47 24.00 -5.92
C ASP A 48 15.18 22.62 -5.33
N VAL A 49 14.55 21.78 -6.15
CA VAL A 49 14.28 20.38 -5.80
C VAL A 49 15.63 19.72 -5.57
N ARG A 50 15.85 19.25 -4.34
CA ARG A 50 17.06 18.49 -4.02
C ARG A 50 17.13 17.30 -4.98
N PRO A 51 18.26 17.08 -5.67
CA PRO A 51 18.42 15.89 -6.49
C PRO A 51 18.27 14.66 -5.59
N ASP A 52 17.44 13.72 -6.04
CA ASP A 52 17.34 12.40 -5.42
C ASP A 52 17.74 11.33 -6.43
N ASP A 53 18.30 10.25 -5.90
CA ASP A 53 18.84 9.16 -6.71
C ASP A 53 17.74 8.24 -7.27
N TRP A 54 16.45 8.60 -7.10
CA TRP A 54 15.32 7.72 -7.38
C TRP A 54 14.50 8.17 -8.59
N ARG A 55 14.31 9.47 -8.79
CA ARG A 55 13.49 10.02 -9.91
C ARG A 55 14.10 9.80 -11.29
N GLY A 56 15.43 9.70 -11.36
CA GLY A 56 16.15 9.49 -12.62
C GLY A 56 16.36 8.03 -13.01
N LEU A 57 15.92 7.08 -12.17
CA LEU A 57 16.13 5.67 -12.45
C LEU A 57 15.18 5.21 -13.56
N PRO A 58 15.68 4.46 -14.56
CA PRO A 58 14.81 3.87 -15.56
C PRO A 58 13.87 2.84 -14.90
N PRO A 59 12.68 2.63 -15.46
CA PRO A 59 11.81 1.55 -15.02
C PRO A 59 12.56 0.21 -15.04
N ILE A 60 12.50 -0.52 -13.94
CA ILE A 60 13.07 -1.87 -13.87
C ILE A 60 12.16 -2.79 -14.67
N ALA A 61 12.70 -3.39 -15.73
CA ALA A 61 11.97 -4.40 -16.48
C ALA A 61 11.70 -5.61 -15.58
N PRO A 62 10.49 -6.20 -15.65
CA PRO A 62 10.18 -7.37 -14.86
C PRO A 62 11.05 -8.56 -15.29
N ASP A 63 11.50 -9.34 -14.32
CA ASP A 63 12.22 -10.58 -14.60
C ASP A 63 11.28 -11.60 -15.28
N ALA A 64 11.74 -12.19 -16.38
CA ALA A 64 10.94 -13.12 -17.17
C ALA A 64 10.55 -14.37 -16.37
N ALA A 65 11.45 -14.87 -15.51
CA ALA A 65 11.17 -16.02 -14.66
C ALA A 65 10.12 -15.67 -13.59
N MET A 66 10.23 -14.50 -12.96
CA MET A 66 9.21 -14.00 -12.04
C MET A 66 7.84 -13.83 -12.72
N MET A 67 7.80 -13.32 -13.95
CA MET A 67 6.56 -13.14 -14.72
C MET A 67 5.90 -14.48 -15.06
N GLN A 68 6.69 -15.51 -15.39
CA GLN A 68 6.18 -16.86 -15.64
C GLN A 68 5.60 -17.47 -14.37
N ALA A 69 6.34 -17.40 -13.25
CA ALA A 69 5.86 -17.91 -11.97
C ALA A 69 4.56 -17.22 -11.51
N LEU A 70 4.44 -15.90 -11.75
CA LEU A 70 3.22 -15.15 -11.47
C LEU A 70 2.04 -15.60 -12.36
N ALA A 71 2.28 -15.84 -13.65
CA ALA A 71 1.27 -16.33 -14.58
C ALA A 71 0.78 -17.75 -14.21
N GLU A 72 1.69 -18.63 -13.84
CA GLU A 72 1.38 -19.98 -13.34
C GLU A 72 0.55 -19.94 -12.05
N HIS A 73 0.95 -19.09 -11.10
CA HIS A 73 0.20 -18.91 -9.85
C HIS A 73 -1.20 -18.38 -10.13
N ARG A 74 -1.33 -17.40 -11.03
CA ARG A 74 -2.62 -16.82 -11.43
C ARG A 74 -3.54 -17.86 -12.09
N ALA A 75 -3.01 -18.65 -13.02
CA ALA A 75 -3.77 -19.73 -13.68
C ALA A 75 -4.23 -20.80 -12.67
N LYS A 76 -3.42 -21.09 -11.66
CA LYS A 76 -3.77 -22.03 -10.58
C LYS A 76 -4.84 -21.48 -9.64
N THR A 77 -4.85 -20.17 -9.37
CA THR A 77 -5.89 -19.53 -8.56
C THR A 77 -7.21 -19.35 -9.31
N GLU A 78 -7.17 -19.10 -10.62
CA GLU A 78 -8.37 -18.97 -11.47
C GLU A 78 -9.00 -20.35 -11.77
N GLY A 79 -8.19 -21.40 -11.93
CA GLY A 79 -8.66 -22.77 -12.13
C GLY A 79 -9.24 -23.46 -10.89
N ALA A 80 -9.09 -22.88 -9.69
CA ALA A 80 -9.67 -23.41 -8.45
C ALA A 80 -11.13 -23.00 -8.22
N VAL A 81 -11.68 -22.07 -9.02
CA VAL A 81 -13.05 -21.57 -8.87
C VAL A 81 -14.07 -22.42 -9.66
N GLU A 82 -13.63 -23.33 -10.53
CA GLU A 82 -14.52 -24.06 -11.45
C GLU A 82 -14.74 -25.55 -11.12
N SER A 83 -14.63 -25.96 -9.86
CA SER A 83 -14.99 -27.32 -9.45
C SER A 83 -15.94 -27.35 -8.26
N GLU A 84 -17.10 -26.69 -8.37
CA GLU A 84 -18.33 -27.09 -7.65
C GLU A 84 -19.58 -26.38 -8.23
N SER A 85 -20.11 -26.91 -9.33
CA SER A 85 -21.53 -26.69 -9.69
C SER A 85 -22.02 -27.86 -10.53
N LYS A 86 -22.46 -28.91 -9.83
CA LYS A 86 -23.21 -30.01 -10.40
C LYS A 86 -24.67 -29.59 -10.49
N GLY A 87 -25.21 -29.46 -11.71
CA GLY A 87 -26.66 -29.58 -11.92
C GLY A 87 -27.32 -28.58 -12.87
N GLY A 88 -27.43 -28.98 -14.15
CA GLY A 88 -28.72 -28.98 -14.85
C GLY A 88 -29.13 -27.73 -15.63
N GLY A 89 -29.31 -27.91 -16.94
CA GLY A 89 -30.41 -27.28 -17.69
C GLY A 89 -30.04 -26.33 -18.82
N THR A 90 -29.96 -26.90 -20.02
CA THR A 90 -30.19 -26.32 -21.36
C THR A 90 -30.81 -24.91 -21.47
N LYS A 91 -30.20 -24.02 -22.27
CA LYS A 91 -30.68 -23.69 -23.64
C LYS A 91 -29.73 -22.70 -24.33
N SER A 92 -29.38 -23.05 -25.56
CA SER A 92 -28.69 -22.24 -26.56
C SER A 92 -29.51 -21.00 -26.95
N GLY A 93 -28.87 -19.83 -26.92
CA GLY A 93 -29.39 -18.57 -27.47
C GLY A 93 -28.23 -17.76 -28.02
N GLN A 94 -28.09 -17.77 -29.34
CA GLN A 94 -27.15 -17.01 -30.15
C GLN A 94 -27.51 -15.52 -30.08
N PRO A 95 -26.57 -14.57 -29.83
CA PRO A 95 -26.86 -13.16 -30.05
C PRO A 95 -26.30 -12.71 -31.40
N ASP A 96 -27.24 -12.30 -32.26
CA ASP A 96 -27.00 -11.62 -33.52
C ASP A 96 -26.24 -10.30 -33.32
N ALA A 97 -25.39 -10.01 -34.30
CA ALA A 97 -24.70 -8.74 -34.46
C ALA A 97 -25.67 -7.60 -34.79
N LYS A 98 -25.65 -6.52 -34.00
CA LYS A 98 -25.70 -5.12 -34.45
C LYS A 98 -25.77 -4.18 -33.24
N GLY A 99 -24.93 -3.15 -33.25
CA GLY A 99 -24.93 -2.10 -32.23
C GLY A 99 -23.80 -1.09 -32.43
N GLU A 100 -23.85 -0.37 -33.55
CA GLU A 100 -23.51 1.07 -33.60
C GLU A 100 -24.23 1.78 -32.41
N SER A 101 -23.83 2.87 -31.78
CA SER A 101 -22.76 3.86 -31.90
C SER A 101 -22.92 4.81 -30.70
N GLU A 102 -21.80 5.35 -30.23
CA GLU A 102 -21.64 6.72 -29.73
C GLU A 102 -22.21 7.19 -28.37
N ALA A 103 -21.38 8.06 -27.76
CA ALA A 103 -21.66 9.12 -26.79
C ALA A 103 -21.79 8.75 -25.30
N ALA A 104 -20.75 9.10 -24.53
CA ALA A 104 -20.84 10.14 -23.48
C ALA A 104 -19.48 10.29 -22.77
N ALA A 105 -18.68 11.26 -23.19
CA ALA A 105 -17.60 11.80 -22.40
C ALA A 105 -18.00 13.22 -22.02
N ASP A 106 -18.43 13.41 -20.77
CA ASP A 106 -18.52 14.73 -20.15
C ASP A 106 -18.49 14.56 -18.62
N VAL A 107 -17.33 14.76 -18.00
CA VAL A 107 -17.20 14.99 -16.56
C VAL A 107 -16.12 16.05 -16.35
N ARG A 108 -16.59 17.21 -15.87
CA ARG A 108 -15.80 18.35 -15.39
C ARG A 108 -15.05 18.03 -14.10
#